data_AF-A0A961BHG1-F1
#
_entry.id   AF-A0A961BHG1-F1
#
_cell.length_a   1.000
_cell.length_b   1.000
_cell.length_c   1.000
_cell.angle_alpha   90.00
_cell.angle_beta   90.00
_cell.angle_gamma   90.00
#
_symmetry.space_group_name_H-M   'P 1'
#
loop_
_entity.id
_entity.type
_entity.pdbx_description
1 polymer ?
#
loop_
_entity_poly.entity_id
_entity_poly.type
_entity_poly.pdbx_seq_one_letter_code
_entity_poly.pdbx_strand_id
1 'polypeptide(L)'
;MDDRLDEWFDDANGDLAVGDLVSAVEKYRRCVELDPGFFDGWHALGMALMKTGNLKEAIGAGLMATTLRPNDLLAWTALSQMYVKGGQIAEAEDAKGKARILSLGGRVVREEQRP
;
A
#
# COMPACT_ATOMS: atom_id res chain seq x y z
N MET A 1 18.83 -7.00 -7.85
CA MET A 1 17.89 -7.24 -6.74
C MET A 1 18.75 -7.50 -5.51
N ASP A 2 18.47 -6.86 -4.39
CA ASP A 2 19.17 -7.14 -3.13
C ASP A 2 18.58 -8.44 -2.60
N ASP A 3 19.37 -9.53 -2.57
CA ASP A 3 18.89 -10.87 -2.19
C ASP A 3 18.22 -10.87 -0.80
N ARG A 4 18.53 -9.89 0.05
CA ARG A 4 17.92 -9.75 1.38
C ARG A 4 16.49 -9.20 1.29
N LEU A 5 16.17 -8.35 0.31
CA LEU A 5 14.82 -7.81 0.14
C LEU A 5 13.82 -8.94 -0.12
N ASP A 6 14.17 -9.82 -1.06
CA ASP A 6 13.32 -10.95 -1.44
C ASP A 6 13.16 -11.93 -0.26
N GLU A 7 14.25 -12.18 0.50
CA GLU A 7 14.21 -13.00 1.72
C GLU A 7 13.28 -12.41 2.79
N TRP A 8 13.41 -11.11 3.10
CA TRP A 8 12.54 -10.44 4.07
C TRP A 8 11.08 -10.47 3.62
N PHE A 9 10.82 -10.32 2.32
CA PHE A 9 9.47 -10.31 1.77
C PHE A 9 8.83 -11.71 1.81
N ASP A 10 9.57 -12.74 1.46
CA ASP A 10 9.10 -14.13 1.51
C ASP A 10 8.83 -14.58 2.96
N ASP A 11 9.72 -14.21 3.89
CA ASP A 11 9.54 -14.49 5.32
C ASP A 11 8.33 -13.73 5.90
N ALA A 12 8.13 -12.46 5.50
CA ALA A 12 6.93 -11.70 5.86
C ALA A 12 5.64 -12.32 5.30
N ASN A 13 5.68 -12.87 4.08
CA ASN A 13 4.55 -13.60 3.50
C ASN A 13 4.27 -14.90 4.27
N GLY A 14 5.31 -15.60 4.72
CA GLY A 14 5.21 -16.77 5.59
C GLY A 14 4.48 -16.45 6.89
N ASP A 15 4.91 -15.40 7.59
CA ASP A 15 4.29 -14.92 8.83
C ASP A 15 2.83 -14.52 8.62
N LEU A 16 2.55 -13.80 7.52
CA LEU A 16 1.19 -13.40 7.15
C LEU A 16 0.29 -14.62 6.94
N ALA A 17 0.82 -15.69 6.34
CA ALA A 17 0.08 -16.93 6.07
C ALA A 17 -0.24 -17.72 7.34
N VAL A 18 0.67 -17.75 8.32
CA VAL A 18 0.43 -18.38 9.63
C VAL A 18 -0.37 -17.50 10.59
N GLY A 19 -0.64 -16.24 10.20
CA GLY A 19 -1.44 -15.28 10.97
C GLY A 19 -0.65 -14.45 11.97
N ASP A 20 0.68 -14.52 11.95
CA ASP A 20 1.54 -13.62 12.71
C ASP A 20 1.66 -12.27 12.01
N LEU A 21 0.59 -11.48 12.14
CA LEU A 21 0.50 -10.18 11.51
C LEU A 21 1.51 -9.17 12.06
N VAL A 22 1.95 -9.34 13.32
CA VAL A 22 2.88 -8.41 13.96
C VAL A 22 4.27 -8.59 13.36
N SER A 23 4.76 -9.83 13.34
CA SER A 23 6.07 -10.14 12.74
C SER A 23 6.08 -9.81 11.24
N ALA A 24 5.01 -10.15 10.52
CA ALA A 24 4.87 -9.80 9.10
C ALA A 24 5.00 -8.29 8.86
N VAL A 25 4.34 -7.45 9.67
CA VAL A 25 4.46 -5.98 9.56
C VAL A 25 5.89 -5.51 9.76
N GLU A 26 6.61 -6.03 10.76
CA GLU A 26 8.01 -5.64 11.00
C GLU A 26 8.91 -6.00 9.82
N LYS A 27 8.73 -7.19 9.24
CA LYS A 27 9.50 -7.65 8.08
C LYS A 27 9.15 -6.86 6.81
N TYR A 28 7.88 -6.56 6.57
CA TYR A 28 7.50 -5.67 5.46
C TYR A 28 8.04 -4.25 5.64
N ARG A 29 8.11 -3.72 6.87
CA ARG A 29 8.77 -2.43 7.14
C ARG A 29 10.24 -2.47 6.73
N ARG A 30 10.96 -3.56 7.03
CA ARG A 30 12.33 -3.75 6.55
C ARG A 30 12.42 -3.77 5.04
N CYS A 31 11.47 -4.39 4.35
CA CYS A 31 11.44 -4.39 2.89
C CYS A 31 11.38 -2.97 2.31
N VAL A 32 10.48 -2.14 2.83
CA VAL A 32 10.31 -0.75 2.34
C VAL A 32 11.41 0.20 2.84
N GLU A 33 12.10 -0.13 3.93
CA GLU A 33 13.32 0.56 4.37
C GLU A 33 14.51 0.25 3.46
N LEU A 34 14.65 -1.01 3.04
CA LEU A 34 15.71 -1.46 2.12
C LEU A 34 15.49 -0.92 0.71
N ASP A 35 14.25 -0.98 0.22
CA ASP A 35 13.85 -0.41 -1.06
C ASP A 35 12.55 0.41 -0.93
N PRO A 36 12.66 1.74 -0.78
CA PRO A 36 11.50 2.63 -0.78
C PRO A 36 10.71 2.61 -2.09
N GLY A 37 11.29 2.09 -3.18
CA GLY A 37 10.66 1.90 -4.49
C GLY A 37 9.89 0.59 -4.63
N PHE A 38 9.92 -0.28 -3.61
CA PHE A 38 9.33 -1.61 -3.69
C PHE A 38 7.81 -1.59 -3.46
N PHE A 39 7.07 -1.51 -4.57
CA PHE A 39 5.61 -1.45 -4.57
C PHE A 39 4.95 -2.59 -3.79
N ASP A 40 5.38 -3.83 -4.03
CA ASP A 40 4.77 -5.01 -3.42
C ASP A 40 4.97 -5.01 -1.89
N GLY A 41 6.12 -4.52 -1.42
CA GLY A 41 6.39 -4.29 0.01
C GLY A 41 5.43 -3.27 0.63
N TRP A 42 5.23 -2.11 0.01
CA TRP A 42 4.29 -1.09 0.50
C TRP A 42 2.85 -1.59 0.50
N HIS A 43 2.44 -2.29 -0.55
CA HIS A 43 1.10 -2.86 -0.66
C HIS A 43 0.85 -3.92 0.43
N ALA A 44 1.79 -4.87 0.59
CA ALA A 44 1.68 -5.92 1.61
C ALA A 44 1.73 -5.36 3.04
N LEU A 45 2.62 -4.39 3.30
CA LEU A 45 2.70 -3.66 4.57
C LEU A 45 1.36 -3.02 4.92
N GLY A 46 0.76 -2.29 3.97
CA GLY A 46 -0.52 -1.64 4.18
C GLY A 46 -1.64 -2.64 4.49
N MET A 47 -1.69 -3.77 3.78
CA MET A 47 -2.68 -4.82 4.05
C MET A 47 -2.49 -5.45 5.43
N ALA A 48 -1.25 -5.74 5.83
CA ALA A 48 -0.94 -6.31 7.13
C ALA A 48 -1.31 -5.33 8.26
N LEU A 49 -0.93 -4.06 8.15
CA LEU A 49 -1.31 -2.99 9.09
C LEU A 49 -2.82 -2.80 9.19
N MET A 50 -3.54 -2.91 8.08
CA MET A 50 -5.00 -2.83 8.05
C MET A 50 -5.67 -4.03 8.76
N LYS A 51 -4.99 -5.19 8.83
CA LYS A 51 -5.44 -6.35 9.60
C LYS A 51 -5.11 -6.21 11.09
N THR A 52 -3.96 -5.62 11.45
CA THR A 52 -3.59 -5.37 12.85
C THR A 52 -4.32 -4.17 13.47
N GLY A 53 -5.05 -3.38 12.68
CA GLY A 53 -5.77 -2.20 13.14
C GLY A 53 -4.92 -0.92 13.17
N ASN A 54 -3.69 -0.97 12.68
CA ASN A 54 -2.78 0.18 12.57
C ASN A 54 -3.14 1.02 11.32
N LEU A 55 -4.37 1.54 11.28
CA LEU A 55 -4.96 2.14 10.10
C LEU A 55 -4.22 3.39 9.62
N LYS A 56 -3.71 4.21 10.55
CA LYS A 56 -2.95 5.41 10.23
C LYS A 56 -1.70 5.11 9.41
N GLU A 57 -0.94 4.08 9.81
CA GLU A 57 0.23 3.64 9.04
C GLU A 57 -0.17 2.89 7.77
N ALA A 58 -1.25 2.11 7.80
CA ALA A 58 -1.75 1.43 6.61
C ALA A 58 -2.01 2.43 5.47
N ILE A 59 -2.69 3.54 5.80
CA ILE A 59 -2.92 4.65 4.86
C ILE A 59 -1.60 5.24 4.35
N GLY A 60 -0.62 5.45 5.22
CA GLY A 60 0.71 5.90 4.82
C GLY A 60 1.36 4.97 3.80
N ALA A 61 1.29 3.65 4.02
CA ALA A 61 1.80 2.66 3.08
C ALA A 61 1.03 2.65 1.76
N GLY A 62 -0.29 2.76 1.79
CA GLY A 62 -1.14 2.89 0.59
C GLY A 62 -0.84 4.15 -0.22
N LEU A 63 -0.55 5.28 0.44
CA LEU A 63 -0.14 6.53 -0.21
C LEU A 63 1.22 6.38 -0.90
N MET A 64 2.15 5.65 -0.30
CA MET A 64 3.42 5.32 -0.95
C MET A 64 3.21 4.40 -2.15
N ALA A 65 2.34 3.39 -2.05
CA ALA A 65 2.01 2.52 -3.18
C ALA A 65 1.42 3.31 -4.36
N THR A 66 0.49 4.23 -4.11
CA THR A 66 -0.08 5.10 -5.16
C THR A 66 0.91 6.16 -5.67
N THR A 67 1.91 6.51 -4.86
CA THR A 67 3.02 7.36 -5.29
C THR A 67 3.94 6.65 -6.28
N LEU A 68 4.29 5.40 -5.97
CA LEU A 68 5.15 4.57 -6.82
C LEU A 68 4.45 4.16 -8.11
N ARG A 69 3.17 3.79 -8.01
CA ARG A 69 2.35 3.42 -9.16
C ARG A 69 1.03 4.20 -9.17
N PRO A 70 1.05 5.47 -9.64
CA PRO A 70 -0.14 6.30 -9.67
C PRO A 70 -1.19 5.82 -10.69
N ASN A 71 -0.80 5.01 -11.67
CA ASN A 71 -1.73 4.43 -12.64
C ASN A 71 -2.09 2.97 -12.34
N ASP A 72 -1.86 2.51 -11.12
CA ASP A 72 -2.20 1.15 -10.71
C ASP A 72 -3.57 1.13 -10.01
N LEU A 73 -4.50 0.37 -10.59
CA LEU A 73 -5.86 0.24 -10.08
C LEU A 73 -5.89 -0.39 -8.69
N LEU A 74 -5.02 -1.36 -8.42
CA LEU A 74 -4.97 -2.08 -7.14
C LEU A 74 -4.49 -1.14 -6.03
N ALA A 75 -3.49 -0.30 -6.30
CA ALA A 75 -2.97 0.67 -5.36
C ALA A 75 -4.07 1.63 -4.84
N TRP A 76 -4.84 2.24 -5.74
CA TRP A 76 -5.94 3.14 -5.37
C TRP A 76 -7.10 2.40 -4.68
N THR A 77 -7.37 1.17 -5.11
CA THR A 77 -8.40 0.32 -4.49
C THR A 77 -8.01 -0.08 -3.06
N ALA A 78 -6.74 -0.40 -2.83
CA ALA A 78 -6.19 -0.71 -1.51
C ALA A 78 -6.23 0.52 -0.60
N LEU A 79 -5.77 1.68 -1.10
CA LEU A 79 -5.81 2.94 -0.35
C LEU A 79 -7.25 3.34 0.04
N SER A 80 -8.20 3.20 -0.88
CA SER A 80 -9.63 3.45 -0.58
C SER A 80 -10.12 2.56 0.56
N GLN A 81 -9.82 1.26 0.54
CA GLN A 81 -10.19 0.34 1.62
C GLN A 81 -9.57 0.71 2.97
N MET A 82 -8.30 1.14 2.95
CA MET A 82 -7.59 1.60 4.15
C MET A 82 -8.26 2.84 4.74
N TYR A 83 -8.66 3.80 3.91
CA TYR A 83 -9.40 4.99 4.34
C TYR A 83 -10.80 4.64 4.88
N VAL A 84 -11.54 3.74 4.23
CA VAL A 84 -12.84 3.28 4.73
C VAL A 84 -12.69 2.68 6.12
N LYS A 85 -11.72 1.79 6.32
CA LYS A 85 -11.47 1.24 7.66
C LYS A 85 -11.03 2.32 8.66
N GLY A 86 -10.24 3.29 8.22
CA GLY A 86 -9.81 4.46 8.98
C GLY A 86 -10.92 5.44 9.36
N GLY A 87 -12.13 5.29 8.80
CA GLY A 87 -13.24 6.24 9.00
C GLY A 87 -13.13 7.51 8.15
N GLN A 88 -12.15 7.58 7.24
CA GLN A 88 -11.89 8.72 6.36
C GLN A 88 -12.67 8.56 5.06
N ILE A 89 -13.99 8.71 5.15
CA ILE A 89 -14.91 8.41 4.05
C ILE A 89 -14.71 9.35 2.85
N ALA A 90 -14.35 10.62 3.09
CA ALA A 90 -14.12 11.59 2.02
C ALA A 90 -12.91 11.19 1.16
N GLU A 91 -11.79 10.87 1.79
CA GLU A 91 -10.56 10.42 1.12
C GLU A 91 -10.73 9.04 0.46
N ALA A 92 -11.55 8.16 1.07
CA ALA A 92 -11.90 6.88 0.48
C ALA A 92 -12.63 7.02 -0.86
N GLU A 93 -13.59 7.94 -0.95
CA GLU A 93 -14.34 8.20 -2.18
C GLU A 93 -13.47 8.88 -3.24
N ASP A 94 -12.53 9.75 -2.85
CA ASP A 94 -11.52 10.30 -3.78
C ASP A 94 -10.63 9.20 -4.37
N ALA A 95 -10.06 8.34 -3.52
CA ALA A 95 -9.22 7.22 -3.95
C ALA A 95 -10.00 6.24 -4.85
N LYS A 96 -11.26 5.96 -4.51
CA LYS A 96 -12.16 5.13 -5.33
C LYS A 96 -12.53 5.78 -6.66
N GLY A 97 -12.67 7.11 -6.69
CA GLY A 97 -12.85 7.89 -7.91
C GLY A 97 -11.64 7.74 -8.84
N LYS A 98 -10.42 7.86 -8.29
CA LYS A 98 -9.17 7.62 -9.03
C LYS A 98 -9.07 6.19 -9.56
N ALA A 99 -9.40 5.20 -8.74
CA ALA A 99 -9.49 3.80 -9.18
C ALA A 99 -10.50 3.63 -10.32
N ARG A 100 -11.69 4.25 -10.23
CA ARG A 100 -12.71 4.21 -11.29
C ARG A 100 -12.20 4.80 -12.60
N ILE A 101 -11.47 5.92 -12.55
CA ILE A 101 -10.86 6.53 -13.74
C ILE A 101 -9.92 5.53 -14.42
N LEU A 102 -9.04 4.87 -13.66
CA LEU A 102 -8.12 3.86 -14.19
C LEU A 102 -8.85 2.64 -14.76
N SER A 103 -9.91 2.18 -14.09
CA SER A 103 -10.76 1.08 -14.57
C SER A 103 -11.44 1.38 -15.91
N LEU A 104 -11.67 2.65 -16.23
CA LEU A 104 -12.26 3.09 -17.50
C LEU A 104 -11.19 3.38 -18.57
N GLY A 105 -9.93 3.02 -18.32
CA GLY A 105 -8.80 3.29 -19.22
C GLY A 105 -8.25 4.72 -19.14
N GLY A 106 -8.71 5.51 -18.16
CA GLY A 106 -8.13 6.81 -17.84
C GLY A 106 -6.76 6.70 -17.17
N ARG A 107 -6.14 7.85 -16.91
CA ARG A 107 -4.85 7.95 -16.20
C ARG A 107 -4.98 8.93 -15.07
N VAL A 108 -4.43 8.57 -13.91
CA VAL A 108 -4.31 9.46 -12.77
C VAL A 108 -2.95 10.13 -12.89
N VAL A 109 -2.96 11.37 -13.38
CA VAL A 109 -1.79 12.23 -13.32
C VAL A 109 -1.67 12.74 -11.89
N ARG A 110 -0.50 12.54 -11.27
CA ARG A 110 -0.14 13.32 -10.09
C ARG A 110 -0.23 14.79 -10.49
N GLU A 111 -0.98 15.58 -9.72
CA GLU A 111 -0.88 17.04 -9.76
C GLU A 111 0.49 17.43 -9.20
N GLU A 112 1.55 17.18 -9.96
CA GLU A 112 2.85 17.75 -9.67
C GLU A 112 2.80 19.19 -10.14
N GLN A 113 2.50 20.07 -9.18
CA GLN A 113 2.76 21.52 -9.19
C GLN A 113 2.25 22.24 -10.44
N ARG A 114 1.06 22.87 -10.35
CA ARG A 114 0.85 24.09 -11.13
C ARG A 114 2.00 25.06 -10.78
N PRO A 115 2.62 25.70 -11.79
CA PRO A 115 3.74 26.63 -11.59
C PRO A 115 3.37 27.81 -10.68
#